data_AF-A0A914FXW8-F1
#
_entry.id   AF-A0A914FXW8-F1
#
_cell.length_a   1.000
_cell.length_b   1.000
_cell.length_c   1.000
_cell.angle_alpha   90.00
_cell.angle_beta   90.00
_cell.angle_gamma   90.00
#
_symmetry.space_group_name_H-M   'P 1'
#
loop_
_entity.id
_entity.type
_entity.pdbx_description
1 polymer ?
#
loop_
_entity_poly.entity_id
_entity_poly.type
_entity_poly.pdbx_seq_one_letter_code
_entity_poly.pdbx_strand_id
1 'polypeptide(L)'
;MTKVVQEGLAKLIIDETADTASFYNPIQEFNRDMTVTVLRQYVADRENEVNMEGKDEDGPPPEKKSRINRRSKTLKNEPLRILDALSASGLRALRFAQEVDNIENVIANDFSESSVNNIKRNIEANGLNDKITANFDDAKNLMMQHREPSKQFHVVDLDPYGTAAPFLDSAVQSVVDGGLLMVTCTDMAVLCGNTPEACYLKYGATGLKHRSCHEIALRILIRCIDNKANVYGRYIEPLLSMSVDFYVRVFVRVYSSPVHAKISAMRVSHVLACSGCHAVDLQPIIRKTSVGNSTKYTTAILRSQLLTT
;
A
#
# COMPACT_ATOMS: atom_id res chain seq x y z
N MET A 1 -8.62 -29.36 -18.81
CA MET A 1 -10.07 -29.08 -18.86
C MET A 1 -10.23 -27.61 -18.50
N THR A 2 -11.03 -26.83 -19.24
CA THR A 2 -11.15 -25.40 -19.01
C THR A 2 -12.33 -25.13 -18.08
N LYS A 3 -12.08 -24.49 -16.94
CA LYS A 3 -13.09 -24.10 -15.96
C LYS A 3 -13.29 -22.59 -16.02
N VAL A 4 -14.54 -22.14 -16.04
CA VAL A 4 -14.88 -20.72 -15.94
C VAL A 4 -15.35 -20.45 -14.52
N VAL A 5 -14.72 -19.48 -13.86
CA VAL A 5 -15.11 -18.98 -12.53
C VAL A 5 -15.55 -17.54 -12.69
N GLN A 6 -16.63 -17.15 -12.02
CA GLN A 6 -17.06 -15.77 -11.96
C GLN A 6 -16.88 -15.25 -10.54
N GLU A 7 -16.22 -14.09 -10.41
CA GLU A 7 -16.08 -13.38 -9.14
C GLU A 7 -16.33 -11.89 -9.38
N GLY A 8 -17.32 -11.33 -8.67
CA GLY A 8 -17.84 -10.01 -9.01
C GLY A 8 -18.36 -9.98 -10.46
N LEU A 9 -17.93 -8.97 -11.22
CA LEU A 9 -18.27 -8.88 -12.65
C LEU A 9 -17.30 -9.67 -13.54
N ALA A 10 -16.11 -10.00 -13.03
CA ALA A 10 -15.04 -10.61 -13.79
C ALA A 10 -15.29 -12.10 -14.06
N LYS A 11 -15.07 -12.52 -15.31
CA LYS A 11 -15.09 -13.93 -15.72
C LYS A 11 -13.67 -14.43 -15.91
N LEU A 12 -13.24 -15.39 -15.10
CA LEU A 12 -11.91 -15.96 -15.15
C LEU A 12 -11.94 -17.33 -15.85
N ILE A 13 -11.16 -17.47 -16.90
CA ILE A 13 -10.91 -18.74 -17.58
C ILE A 13 -9.67 -19.38 -16.96
N ILE A 14 -9.85 -20.55 -16.34
CA ILE A 14 -8.80 -21.33 -15.69
C ILE A 14 -8.55 -22.59 -16.52
N ASP A 15 -7.30 -22.80 -16.91
CA ASP A 15 -6.86 -24.05 -17.50
C ASP A 15 -6.43 -25.01 -16.36
N GLU A 16 -7.21 -26.06 -16.12
CA GLU A 16 -6.93 -27.06 -15.07
C GLU A 16 -5.79 -28.02 -15.48
N THR A 17 -5.36 -28.00 -16.75
CA THR A 17 -4.34 -28.91 -17.29
C THR A 17 -2.93 -28.33 -17.28
N ALA A 18 -2.78 -27.03 -17.03
CA ALA A 18 -1.49 -26.40 -16.79
C ALA A 18 -1.26 -26.21 -15.27
N ASP A 19 0.00 -26.04 -14.85
CA ASP A 19 0.39 -25.64 -13.47
C ASP A 19 -0.29 -24.33 -12.98
N THR A 20 -1.14 -23.76 -13.84
CA THR A 20 -1.99 -22.59 -13.66
C THR A 20 -3.12 -22.75 -12.67
N ALA A 21 -3.44 -23.98 -12.24
CA ALA A 21 -4.42 -24.22 -11.17
C ALA A 21 -4.05 -23.53 -9.85
N SER A 22 -2.79 -23.14 -9.67
CA SER A 22 -2.26 -22.45 -8.49
C SER A 22 -2.55 -20.95 -8.42
N PHE A 23 -3.17 -20.33 -9.44
CA PHE A 23 -3.29 -18.85 -9.53
C PHE A 23 -4.68 -18.27 -9.22
N TYR A 24 -5.67 -19.09 -8.86
CA TYR A 24 -6.93 -18.62 -8.31
C TYR A 24 -7.14 -19.21 -6.92
N ASN A 25 -7.14 -18.34 -5.91
CA ASN A 25 -7.46 -18.70 -4.55
C ASN A 25 -8.83 -18.10 -4.17
N PRO A 26 -9.89 -18.91 -4.02
CA PRO A 26 -11.21 -18.42 -3.61
C PRO A 26 -11.21 -17.83 -2.20
N ILE A 27 -10.29 -18.24 -1.32
CA ILE A 27 -10.21 -17.68 0.04
C ILE A 27 -9.82 -16.19 0.02
N GLN A 28 -9.22 -15.71 -1.08
CA GLN A 28 -8.85 -14.30 -1.27
C GLN A 28 -9.98 -13.44 -1.88
N GLU A 29 -11.19 -13.97 -2.06
CA GLU A 29 -12.34 -13.22 -2.59
C GLU A 29 -12.64 -11.97 -1.74
N PHE A 30 -12.71 -12.13 -0.41
CA PHE A 30 -12.91 -11.00 0.50
C PHE A 30 -11.82 -9.93 0.38
N ASN A 31 -10.55 -10.32 0.17
CA ASN A 31 -9.46 -9.36 -0.05
C ASN A 31 -9.70 -8.53 -1.31
N ARG A 32 -10.14 -9.18 -2.40
CA ARG A 32 -10.43 -8.51 -3.68
C ARG A 32 -11.66 -7.62 -3.58
N ASP A 33 -12.74 -8.07 -2.95
CA ASP A 33 -13.94 -7.26 -2.68
C ASP A 33 -13.62 -6.01 -1.87
N MET A 34 -12.85 -6.18 -0.79
CA MET A 34 -12.40 -5.07 0.04
C MET A 34 -11.53 -4.10 -0.77
N THR A 35 -10.64 -4.63 -1.62
CA THR A 35 -9.77 -3.81 -2.47
C THR A 35 -10.59 -2.97 -3.46
N VAL A 36 -11.58 -3.57 -4.15
CA VAL A 36 -12.48 -2.83 -5.04
C VAL A 36 -13.26 -1.76 -4.26
N THR A 37 -13.77 -2.09 -3.07
CA THR A 37 -14.54 -1.16 -2.24
C THR A 37 -13.71 0.05 -1.82
N VAL A 38 -12.48 -0.16 -1.33
CA VAL A 38 -11.56 0.94 -0.96
C VAL A 38 -11.19 1.76 -2.19
N LEU A 39 -10.97 1.10 -3.34
CA LEU A 39 -10.63 1.80 -4.58
C LEU A 39 -11.78 2.71 -5.05
N ARG A 40 -13.04 2.24 -5.00
CA ARG A 40 -14.22 3.07 -5.30
C ARG A 40 -14.35 4.26 -4.35
N GLN A 41 -14.12 4.05 -3.05
CA GLN A 41 -14.12 5.14 -2.09
C GLN A 41 -13.01 6.16 -2.39
N TYR A 42 -11.81 5.70 -2.76
CA TYR A 42 -10.71 6.57 -3.16
C TYR A 42 -11.03 7.41 -4.41
N VAL A 43 -11.75 6.86 -5.39
CA VAL A 43 -12.24 7.63 -6.55
C VAL A 43 -13.20 8.73 -6.08
N ALA A 44 -14.18 8.40 -5.23
CA ALA A 44 -15.13 9.37 -4.69
C ALA A 44 -14.44 10.47 -3.86
N ASP A 45 -13.45 10.11 -3.04
CA ASP A 45 -12.69 11.06 -2.24
C ASP A 45 -11.90 12.03 -3.13
N ARG A 46 -11.30 11.56 -4.22
CA ARG A 46 -10.62 12.43 -5.20
C ARG A 46 -11.57 13.43 -5.83
N GLU A 47 -12.75 12.98 -6.25
CA GLU A 47 -13.78 13.86 -6.84
C GLU A 47 -14.25 14.93 -5.83
N ASN A 48 -14.45 14.54 -4.57
CA ASN A 48 -14.83 15.46 -3.51
C ASN A 48 -13.73 16.49 -3.22
N GLU A 49 -12.46 16.07 -3.17
CA GLU A 49 -11.33 16.97 -2.97
C GLU A 49 -11.22 18.02 -4.09
N VAL A 50 -11.44 17.63 -5.34
CA VAL A 50 -11.50 18.56 -6.48
C VAL A 50 -12.63 19.57 -6.30
N ASN A 51 -13.82 19.08 -5.94
CA ASN A 51 -15.01 19.91 -5.78
C ASN A 51 -14.89 20.92 -4.62
N MET A 52 -14.22 20.55 -3.53
CA MET A 52 -13.96 21.46 -2.41
C MET A 52 -12.95 22.54 -2.80
N GLU A 53 -11.84 22.18 -3.45
CA GLU A 53 -10.83 23.15 -3.90
C GLU A 53 -11.37 24.13 -4.96
N GLY A 54 -12.38 23.72 -5.74
CA GLY A 54 -13.06 24.60 -6.70
C GLY A 54 -13.97 25.66 -6.08
N LYS A 55 -14.51 25.42 -4.87
CA LYS A 55 -15.39 26.35 -4.15
C LYS A 55 -14.62 27.44 -3.40
N ASP A 56 -13.39 27.17 -2.98
CA ASP A 56 -12.52 28.14 -2.31
C ASP A 56 -11.87 29.16 -3.28
N GLU A 57 -12.12 29.06 -4.60
CA GLU A 57 -11.56 29.94 -5.63
C GLU A 57 -12.43 31.15 -6.00
N ASP A 58 -13.64 31.31 -5.43
CA ASP A 58 -14.50 32.50 -5.63
C ASP A 58 -14.01 33.75 -4.82
N GLY A 59 -12.89 33.64 -4.12
CA GLY A 59 -12.17 34.76 -3.49
C GLY A 59 -11.05 35.34 -4.37
N PRO A 60 -10.53 36.56 -4.08
CA PRO A 60 -9.43 37.13 -4.84
C PRO A 60 -8.23 36.18 -4.88
N PRO A 61 -7.49 36.07 -6.01
CA PRO A 61 -6.47 35.05 -6.18
C PRO A 61 -5.38 35.19 -5.11
N PRO A 62 -5.06 34.15 -4.32
CA PRO A 62 -3.93 34.20 -3.43
C PRO A 62 -2.63 34.30 -4.25
N GLU A 63 -1.78 35.28 -3.90
CA GLU A 63 -0.50 35.49 -4.56
C GLU A 63 0.38 34.22 -4.46
N LYS A 64 0.79 33.73 -5.64
CA LYS A 64 1.74 32.62 -5.85
C LYS A 64 1.34 31.27 -5.21
N LYS A 65 0.28 30.62 -5.74
CA LYS A 65 0.15 29.15 -5.58
C LYS A 65 1.44 28.47 -6.08
N SER A 66 2.10 27.69 -5.22
CA SER A 66 3.34 26.99 -5.56
C SER A 66 3.11 26.02 -6.73
N ARG A 67 4.15 25.73 -7.54
CA ARG A 67 4.09 24.70 -8.61
C ARG A 67 3.58 23.34 -8.10
N ILE A 68 3.78 23.04 -6.82
CA ILE A 68 3.34 21.81 -6.13
C ILE A 68 1.80 21.79 -6.04
N ASN A 69 1.16 22.89 -5.65
CA ASN A 69 -0.30 22.96 -5.54
C ASN A 69 -1.00 22.85 -6.90
N ARG A 70 -0.43 23.41 -7.98
CA ARG A 70 -0.99 23.26 -9.33
C ARG A 70 -0.93 21.81 -9.81
N ARG A 71 0.19 21.13 -9.58
CA ARG A 71 0.36 19.72 -9.99
C ARG A 71 -0.57 18.78 -9.20
N SER A 72 -0.77 19.04 -7.91
CA SER A 72 -1.73 18.28 -7.09
C SER A 72 -3.16 18.41 -7.63
N LYS A 73 -3.60 19.63 -8.00
CA LYS A 73 -4.93 19.86 -8.60
C LYS A 73 -5.11 19.12 -9.93
N THR A 74 -4.10 19.12 -10.80
CA THR A 74 -4.15 18.39 -12.08
C THR A 74 -4.27 16.88 -11.87
N LEU A 75 -3.43 16.32 -10.98
CA LEU A 75 -3.43 14.89 -10.67
C LEU A 75 -4.77 14.37 -10.13
N LYS A 76 -5.57 15.20 -9.45
CA LYS A 76 -6.88 14.79 -8.92
C LYS A 76 -7.97 14.68 -9.98
N ASN A 77 -7.86 15.42 -11.09
CA ASN A 77 -8.79 15.40 -12.23
C ASN A 77 -8.44 14.35 -13.29
N GLU A 78 -7.24 13.80 -13.24
CA GLU A 78 -6.79 12.79 -14.20
C GLU A 78 -7.50 11.44 -13.94
N PRO A 79 -7.87 10.71 -15.01
CA PRO A 79 -8.23 9.31 -14.93
C PRO A 79 -7.16 8.45 -14.24
N LEU A 80 -7.60 7.33 -13.66
CA LEU A 80 -6.75 6.47 -12.84
C LEU A 80 -5.87 5.57 -13.71
N ARG A 81 -4.60 5.53 -13.33
CA ARG A 81 -3.61 4.59 -13.85
C ARG A 81 -3.26 3.65 -12.72
N ILE A 82 -3.59 2.37 -12.89
CA ILE A 82 -3.53 1.38 -11.82
C ILE A 82 -2.49 0.32 -12.18
N LEU A 83 -1.67 -0.06 -11.21
CA LEU A 83 -0.78 -1.21 -11.33
C LEU A 83 -1.28 -2.35 -10.44
N ASP A 84 -1.60 -3.48 -11.04
CA ASP A 84 -1.69 -4.78 -10.40
C ASP A 84 -0.33 -5.49 -10.58
N ALA A 85 0.54 -5.38 -9.59
CA ALA A 85 1.98 -5.63 -9.77
C ALA A 85 2.35 -7.13 -9.84
N LEU A 86 1.57 -7.99 -9.19
CA LEU A 86 1.73 -9.45 -9.16
C LEU A 86 0.40 -10.12 -9.51
N SER A 87 0.01 -9.97 -10.78
CA SER A 87 -1.37 -10.13 -11.24
C SER A 87 -1.82 -11.59 -11.39
N ALA A 88 -0.86 -12.53 -11.54
CA ALA A 88 -1.12 -13.95 -11.72
C ALA A 88 -2.11 -14.26 -12.83
N SER A 89 -3.40 -14.46 -12.50
CA SER A 89 -4.46 -14.75 -13.45
C SER A 89 -5.08 -13.51 -14.10
N GLY A 90 -4.79 -12.31 -13.59
CA GLY A 90 -5.39 -11.05 -14.05
C GLY A 90 -6.65 -10.64 -13.28
N LEU A 91 -7.12 -11.46 -12.33
CA LEU A 91 -8.44 -11.28 -11.72
C LEU A 91 -8.64 -9.91 -11.05
N ARG A 92 -7.63 -9.42 -10.31
CA ARG A 92 -7.70 -8.08 -9.69
C ARG A 92 -7.83 -7.00 -10.76
N ALA A 93 -6.98 -7.03 -11.78
CA ALA A 93 -7.04 -6.08 -12.89
C ALA A 93 -8.39 -6.10 -13.64
N LEU A 94 -8.96 -7.28 -13.90
CA LEU A 94 -10.30 -7.42 -14.49
C LEU A 94 -11.36 -6.72 -13.63
N ARG A 95 -11.37 -7.02 -12.34
CA ARG A 95 -12.33 -6.44 -11.40
C ARG A 95 -12.17 -4.94 -11.29
N PHE A 96 -10.93 -4.43 -11.22
CA PHE A 96 -10.69 -2.98 -11.23
C PHE A 96 -11.30 -2.33 -12.47
N ALA A 97 -11.02 -2.83 -13.68
CA ALA A 97 -11.50 -2.23 -14.92
C ALA A 97 -13.02 -2.29 -15.14
N GLN A 98 -13.71 -3.24 -14.48
CA GLN A 98 -15.17 -3.43 -14.60
C GLN A 98 -15.96 -2.80 -13.46
N GLU A 99 -15.41 -2.76 -12.25
CA GLU A 99 -16.15 -2.40 -11.03
C GLU A 99 -15.77 -1.02 -10.48
N VAL A 100 -14.77 -0.36 -11.07
CA VAL A 100 -14.31 0.99 -10.68
C VAL A 100 -14.37 1.95 -11.86
N ASP A 101 -14.93 3.13 -11.60
CA ASP A 101 -15.09 4.20 -12.57
C ASP A 101 -13.80 5.01 -12.78
N ASN A 102 -13.78 5.81 -13.86
CA ASN A 102 -12.71 6.77 -14.17
C ASN A 102 -11.30 6.14 -14.26
N ILE A 103 -11.19 4.92 -14.79
CA ILE A 103 -9.91 4.27 -15.11
C ILE A 103 -9.49 4.60 -16.54
N GLU A 104 -8.27 5.12 -16.71
CA GLU A 104 -7.61 5.22 -18.02
C GLU A 104 -6.98 3.89 -18.40
N ASN A 105 -6.17 3.30 -17.51
CA ASN A 105 -5.56 2.01 -17.77
C ASN A 105 -5.25 1.23 -16.48
N VAL A 106 -5.27 -0.10 -16.61
CA VAL A 106 -4.73 -1.03 -15.60
C VAL A 106 -3.58 -1.80 -16.23
N ILE A 107 -2.40 -1.76 -15.62
CA ILE A 107 -1.29 -2.65 -15.99
C ILE A 107 -1.38 -3.89 -15.10
N ALA A 108 -1.62 -5.04 -15.73
CA ALA A 108 -1.62 -6.35 -15.11
C ALA A 108 -0.26 -7.00 -15.35
N ASN A 109 0.63 -6.92 -14.36
CA ASN A 109 2.02 -7.37 -14.48
C ASN A 109 2.23 -8.74 -13.83
N ASP A 110 3.01 -9.60 -14.48
CA ASP A 110 3.53 -10.82 -13.85
C ASP A 110 4.93 -11.16 -14.36
N PHE A 111 5.74 -11.81 -13.53
CA PHE A 111 7.11 -12.23 -13.86
C PHE A 111 7.14 -13.54 -14.65
N SER A 112 6.01 -14.25 -14.76
CA SER A 112 5.87 -15.50 -15.49
C SER A 112 5.16 -15.29 -16.82
N GLU A 113 5.78 -15.73 -17.91
CA GLU A 113 5.20 -15.63 -19.25
C GLU A 113 3.88 -16.42 -19.37
N SER A 114 3.77 -17.54 -18.66
CA SER A 114 2.53 -18.32 -18.61
C SER A 114 1.39 -17.55 -17.93
N SER A 115 1.68 -16.83 -16.84
CA SER A 115 0.73 -15.94 -16.18
C SER A 115 0.30 -14.82 -17.12
N VAL A 116 1.24 -14.17 -17.81
CA VAL A 116 0.93 -13.10 -18.76
C VAL A 116 0.05 -13.59 -19.92
N ASN A 117 0.29 -14.81 -20.42
CA ASN A 117 -0.59 -15.41 -21.42
C ASN A 117 -2.01 -15.67 -20.89
N ASN A 118 -2.16 -16.05 -19.61
CA ASN A 118 -3.47 -16.18 -18.97
C ASN A 118 -4.15 -14.82 -18.81
N ILE A 119 -3.41 -13.80 -18.36
CA ILE A 119 -3.89 -12.42 -18.25
C ILE A 119 -4.45 -11.97 -19.60
N LYS A 120 -3.71 -12.15 -20.70
CA LYS A 120 -4.17 -11.81 -22.06
C LYS A 120 -5.48 -12.51 -22.43
N ARG A 121 -5.55 -13.83 -22.25
CA ARG A 121 -6.78 -14.61 -22.54
C ARG A 121 -7.97 -14.12 -21.72
N ASN A 122 -7.74 -13.82 -20.44
CA ASN A 122 -8.77 -13.35 -19.53
C ASN A 122 -9.23 -11.92 -19.86
N ILE A 123 -8.32 -11.02 -20.26
CA ILE A 123 -8.67 -9.69 -20.76
C ILE A 123 -9.55 -9.80 -22.01
N GLU A 124 -9.16 -10.64 -22.97
CA GLU A 124 -9.92 -10.85 -24.21
C GLU A 124 -11.31 -11.44 -23.94
N ALA A 125 -11.41 -12.44 -23.07
CA ALA A 125 -12.67 -13.07 -22.69
C ALA A 125 -13.66 -12.11 -22.00
N ASN A 126 -13.16 -11.02 -21.41
CA ASN A 126 -13.97 -9.98 -20.80
C ASN A 126 -14.15 -8.74 -21.69
N GLY A 127 -13.53 -8.69 -22.88
CA GLY A 127 -13.61 -7.56 -23.79
C GLY A 127 -12.93 -6.29 -23.27
N LEU A 128 -11.84 -6.41 -22.50
CA LEU A 128 -11.19 -5.28 -21.81
C LEU A 128 -9.82 -4.88 -22.40
N ASN A 129 -9.57 -5.21 -23.67
CA ASN A 129 -8.28 -4.97 -24.34
C ASN A 129 -7.91 -3.47 -24.44
N ASP A 130 -8.90 -2.59 -24.36
CA ASP A 130 -8.76 -1.13 -24.37
C ASP A 130 -8.41 -0.55 -22.99
N LYS A 131 -8.75 -1.25 -21.90
CA LYS A 131 -8.56 -0.78 -20.52
C LYS A 131 -7.40 -1.45 -19.79
N ILE A 132 -7.06 -2.69 -20.14
CA ILE A 132 -6.05 -3.47 -19.42
C ILE A 132 -4.90 -3.84 -20.34
N THR A 133 -3.68 -3.56 -19.88
CA THR A 133 -2.44 -3.99 -20.54
C THR A 133 -1.79 -5.12 -19.75
N ALA A 134 -1.65 -6.29 -20.37
CA ALA A 134 -0.87 -7.39 -19.82
C ALA A 134 0.64 -7.11 -19.99
N ASN A 135 1.43 -7.20 -18.91
CA ASN A 135 2.86 -6.89 -18.94
C ASN A 135 3.71 -8.04 -18.38
N PHE A 136 4.84 -8.31 -19.03
CA PHE A 136 5.83 -9.29 -18.61
C PHE A 136 7.11 -8.58 -18.15
N ASP A 137 7.25 -8.37 -16.84
CA ASP A 137 8.45 -7.76 -16.23
C ASP A 137 8.53 -8.12 -14.73
N ASP A 138 9.71 -7.97 -14.15
CA ASP A 138 9.86 -7.93 -12.70
C ASP A 138 9.13 -6.68 -12.15
N ALA A 139 8.28 -6.88 -11.15
CA ALA A 139 7.45 -5.82 -10.58
C ALA A 139 8.26 -4.62 -10.08
N LYS A 140 9.47 -4.84 -9.52
CA LYS A 140 10.34 -3.74 -9.06
C LYS A 140 10.86 -2.96 -10.25
N ASN A 141 11.31 -3.64 -11.31
CA ASN A 141 11.79 -3.00 -12.53
C ASN A 141 10.69 -2.13 -13.15
N LEU A 142 9.49 -2.69 -13.33
CA LEU A 142 8.35 -1.96 -13.89
C LEU A 142 8.01 -0.71 -13.05
N MET A 143 7.92 -0.85 -11.73
CA MET A 143 7.66 0.29 -10.85
C MET A 143 8.77 1.35 -10.94
N MET A 144 10.03 0.94 -11.00
CA MET A 144 11.15 1.88 -11.14
C MET A 144 11.15 2.61 -12.49
N GLN A 145 10.69 1.99 -13.57
CA GLN A 145 10.48 2.65 -14.87
C GLN A 145 9.38 3.72 -14.80
N HIS A 146 8.43 3.58 -13.86
CA HIS A 146 7.31 4.49 -13.63
C HIS A 146 7.54 5.48 -12.47
N ARG A 147 8.77 5.65 -11.98
CA ARG A 147 9.08 6.65 -10.93
C ARG A 147 9.02 8.10 -11.42
N GLU A 148 9.01 8.32 -12.72
CA GLU A 148 8.95 9.65 -13.31
C GLU A 148 7.57 10.28 -13.05
N PRO A 149 7.50 11.52 -12.55
CA PRO A 149 6.29 12.31 -12.35
C PRO A 149 5.11 12.12 -13.30
N SER A 150 5.38 12.03 -14.60
CA SER A 150 4.39 11.94 -15.68
C SER A 150 3.88 10.52 -15.89
N LYS A 151 4.59 9.49 -15.40
CA LYS A 151 4.31 8.06 -15.60
C LYS A 151 3.83 7.35 -14.32
N GLN A 152 3.98 8.00 -13.16
CA GLN A 152 3.58 7.43 -11.88
C GLN A 152 2.12 6.94 -11.87
N PHE A 153 1.89 5.85 -11.15
CA PHE A 153 0.57 5.27 -10.97
C PHE A 153 -0.25 6.04 -9.94
N HIS A 154 -1.53 6.18 -10.21
CA HIS A 154 -2.49 6.70 -9.24
C HIS A 154 -2.74 5.70 -8.11
N VAL A 155 -2.66 4.41 -8.44
CA VAL A 155 -2.88 3.29 -7.52
C VAL A 155 -1.88 2.17 -7.81
N VAL A 156 -1.26 1.61 -6.78
CA VAL A 156 -0.43 0.40 -6.87
C VAL A 156 -0.97 -0.64 -5.90
N ASP A 157 -1.24 -1.85 -6.39
CA ASP A 157 -1.57 -3.02 -5.59
C ASP A 157 -0.37 -3.98 -5.53
N LEU A 158 0.06 -4.32 -4.31
CA LEU A 158 1.07 -5.34 -4.04
C LEU A 158 0.41 -6.51 -3.29
N ASP A 159 0.24 -7.64 -3.97
CA ASP A 159 -0.34 -8.87 -3.41
C ASP A 159 0.56 -10.10 -3.62
N PRO A 160 1.81 -10.11 -3.09
CA PRO A 160 2.71 -11.23 -3.28
C PRO A 160 2.36 -12.41 -2.35
N TYR A 161 2.79 -13.60 -2.76
CA TYR A 161 2.89 -14.72 -1.82
C TYR A 161 4.00 -14.45 -0.79
N GLY A 162 3.62 -14.39 0.49
CA GLY A 162 4.54 -14.13 1.59
C GLY A 162 4.65 -12.65 1.92
N THR A 163 5.78 -12.02 1.61
CA THR A 163 6.11 -10.65 2.04
C THR A 163 6.13 -9.66 0.88
N ALA A 164 5.62 -8.45 1.12
CA ALA A 164 5.75 -7.32 0.19
C ALA A 164 7.01 -6.48 0.40
N ALA A 165 7.78 -6.71 1.46
CA ALA A 165 8.92 -5.87 1.85
C ALA A 165 9.92 -5.58 0.69
N PRO A 166 10.28 -6.55 -0.18
CA PRO A 166 11.20 -6.32 -1.28
C PRO A 166 10.70 -5.35 -2.36
N PHE A 167 9.39 -5.11 -2.44
CA PHE A 167 8.76 -4.28 -3.48
C PHE A 167 8.50 -2.85 -3.01
N LEU A 168 8.55 -2.60 -1.69
CA LEU A 168 8.10 -1.34 -1.09
C LEU A 168 8.90 -0.12 -1.54
N ASP A 169 10.22 -0.23 -1.69
CA ASP A 169 11.07 0.89 -2.14
C ASP A 169 10.66 1.38 -3.55
N SER A 170 10.37 0.46 -4.46
CA SER A 170 9.93 0.80 -5.82
C SER A 170 8.50 1.33 -5.83
N ALA A 171 7.62 0.76 -5.00
CA ALA A 171 6.21 1.15 -4.92
C ALA A 171 6.02 2.58 -4.41
N VAL A 172 6.68 2.98 -3.32
CA VAL A 172 6.54 4.35 -2.79
C VAL A 172 7.10 5.41 -3.75
N GLN A 173 7.96 5.02 -4.69
CA GLN A 173 8.49 5.90 -5.74
C GLN A 173 7.62 5.93 -6.99
N SER A 174 6.91 4.85 -7.32
CA SER A 174 6.06 4.76 -8.51
C SER A 174 4.65 5.31 -8.32
N VAL A 175 4.22 5.54 -7.08
CA VAL A 175 2.92 6.15 -6.76
C VAL A 175 2.98 7.67 -6.85
N VAL A 176 1.96 8.31 -7.44
CA VAL A 176 1.82 9.78 -7.50
C VAL A 176 1.69 10.40 -6.10
N ASP A 177 1.83 11.71 -6.01
CA ASP A 177 1.55 12.43 -4.76
C ASP A 177 0.06 12.35 -4.40
N GLY A 178 -0.26 11.88 -3.19
CA GLY A 178 -1.63 11.59 -2.75
C GLY A 178 -2.24 10.33 -3.35
N GLY A 179 -1.44 9.53 -4.08
CA GLY A 179 -1.84 8.25 -4.65
C GLY A 179 -2.04 7.16 -3.62
N LEU A 180 -2.76 6.09 -4.00
CA LEU A 180 -3.11 4.97 -3.14
C LEU A 180 -2.11 3.82 -3.30
N LEU A 181 -1.57 3.32 -2.20
CA LEU A 181 -0.75 2.11 -2.15
C LEU A 181 -1.47 1.07 -1.29
N MET A 182 -1.69 -0.11 -1.87
CA MET A 182 -2.42 -1.22 -1.24
C MET A 182 -1.47 -2.41 -1.13
N VAL A 183 -1.30 -2.93 0.09
CA VAL A 183 -0.25 -3.93 0.37
C VAL A 183 -0.83 -5.09 1.16
N THR A 184 -0.67 -6.30 0.62
CA THR A 184 -0.93 -7.57 1.33
C THR A 184 0.38 -8.21 1.76
N CYS A 185 0.39 -8.84 2.94
CA CYS A 185 1.41 -9.81 3.31
C CYS A 185 0.72 -11.05 3.91
N THR A 186 1.14 -12.24 3.49
CA THR A 186 0.64 -13.53 3.99
C THR A 186 1.64 -14.24 4.90
N ASP A 187 2.82 -13.67 5.15
CA ASP A 187 3.85 -14.27 6.03
C ASP A 187 3.62 -13.98 7.52
N MET A 188 2.38 -14.20 7.99
CA MET A 188 1.95 -13.93 9.36
C MET A 188 2.77 -14.66 10.42
N ALA A 189 3.30 -15.85 10.14
CA ALA A 189 4.20 -16.54 11.05
C ALA A 189 5.44 -15.67 11.40
N VAL A 190 5.97 -14.93 10.42
CA VAL A 190 7.11 -14.02 10.61
C VAL A 190 6.66 -12.78 11.40
N LEU A 191 5.61 -12.10 10.92
CA LEU A 191 5.13 -10.85 11.51
C LEU A 191 4.60 -11.02 12.94
N CYS A 192 4.02 -12.17 13.28
CA CYS A 192 3.51 -12.49 14.62
C CYS A 192 4.57 -13.06 15.57
N GLY A 193 5.85 -13.05 15.18
CA GLY A 193 6.97 -13.31 16.08
C GLY A 193 7.37 -14.78 16.25
N ASN A 194 7.01 -15.69 15.32
CA ASN A 194 7.54 -17.06 15.37
C ASN A 194 9.02 -17.13 14.95
N THR A 195 9.45 -16.23 14.05
CA THR A 195 10.82 -16.12 13.54
C THR A 195 11.29 -14.67 13.61
N PRO A 196 11.63 -14.16 14.81
CA PRO A 196 11.94 -12.74 15.02
C PRO A 196 13.13 -12.25 14.20
N GLU A 197 14.13 -13.10 13.95
CA GLU A 197 15.28 -12.80 13.08
C GLU A 197 14.88 -12.61 11.61
N ALA A 198 13.94 -13.41 11.10
CA ALA A 198 13.39 -13.25 9.76
C ALA A 198 12.54 -11.98 9.66
N CYS A 199 11.79 -11.65 10.71
CA CYS A 199 11.02 -10.42 10.80
C CYS A 199 11.94 -9.20 10.77
N TYR A 200 13.04 -9.24 11.52
CA TYR A 200 14.03 -8.17 11.53
C TYR A 200 14.68 -7.98 10.16
N LEU A 201 15.08 -9.07 9.49
CA LEU A 201 15.67 -9.02 8.16
C LEU A 201 14.72 -8.39 7.11
N LYS A 202 13.44 -8.78 7.13
CA LYS A 202 12.46 -8.33 6.12
C LYS A 202 11.91 -6.94 6.41
N TYR A 203 11.56 -6.66 7.66
CA TYR A 203 10.76 -5.49 8.03
C TYR A 203 11.54 -4.44 8.84
N GLY A 204 12.76 -4.75 9.30
CA GLY A 204 13.54 -3.88 10.18
C GLY A 204 12.96 -3.76 11.59
N ALA A 205 12.14 -4.73 12.01
CA ALA A 205 11.50 -4.80 13.32
C ALA A 205 11.37 -6.26 13.76
N THR A 206 11.28 -6.49 15.07
CA THR A 206 11.06 -7.84 15.61
C THR A 206 9.58 -8.05 15.92
N GLY A 207 8.99 -9.11 15.34
CA GLY A 207 7.66 -9.57 15.73
C GLY A 207 7.65 -10.03 17.19
N LEU A 208 6.49 -9.92 17.83
CA LEU A 208 6.30 -10.33 19.21
C LEU A 208 5.22 -11.40 19.29
N LYS A 209 5.57 -12.56 19.87
CA LYS A 209 4.61 -13.61 20.19
C LYS A 209 3.74 -13.17 21.37
N HIS A 210 2.68 -12.43 21.04
CA HIS A 210 1.78 -11.79 21.99
C HIS A 210 0.32 -12.06 21.64
N ARG A 211 -0.61 -11.85 22.59
CA ARG A 211 -2.05 -11.98 22.34
C ARG A 211 -2.57 -11.00 21.27
N SER A 212 -1.90 -9.85 21.14
CA SER A 212 -2.17 -8.83 20.11
C SER A 212 -1.20 -8.92 18.92
N CYS A 213 -0.65 -10.11 18.62
CA CYS A 213 0.34 -10.28 17.56
C CYS A 213 -0.16 -9.82 16.17
N HIS A 214 -1.46 -9.91 15.88
CA HIS A 214 -2.04 -9.43 14.62
C HIS A 214 -1.99 -7.90 14.51
N GLU A 215 -2.25 -7.19 15.60
CA GLU A 215 -2.13 -5.73 15.63
C GLU A 215 -0.64 -5.31 15.53
N ILE A 216 0.24 -6.02 16.22
CA ILE A 216 1.69 -5.79 16.15
C ILE A 216 2.20 -6.02 14.72
N ALA A 217 1.72 -7.08 14.04
CA ALA A 217 2.03 -7.35 12.64
C ALA A 217 1.63 -6.19 11.73
N LEU A 218 0.42 -5.65 11.89
CA LEU A 218 -0.04 -4.48 11.13
C LEU A 218 0.84 -3.25 11.37
N ARG A 219 1.19 -2.97 12.64
CA ARG A 219 2.06 -1.84 13.01
C ARG A 219 3.46 -2.00 12.43
N ILE A 220 4.01 -3.21 12.43
CA ILE A 220 5.30 -3.52 11.80
C ILE A 220 5.24 -3.26 10.28
N LEU A 221 4.20 -3.74 9.60
CA LEU A 221 4.03 -3.53 8.16
C LEU A 221 3.87 -2.04 7.82
N ILE A 222 2.99 -1.32 8.53
CA ILE A 222 2.78 0.13 8.35
C ILE A 222 4.10 0.88 8.54
N ARG A 223 4.86 0.56 9.61
CA ARG A 223 6.17 1.17 9.85
C ARG A 223 7.17 0.83 8.75
N CYS A 224 7.16 -0.40 8.24
CA CYS A 224 8.03 -0.79 7.13
C CYS A 224 7.77 0.09 5.91
N ILE A 225 6.50 0.21 5.48
CA ILE A 225 6.09 1.05 4.34
C ILE A 225 6.48 2.51 4.58
N ASP A 226 6.17 3.06 5.76
CA ASP A 226 6.46 4.45 6.09
C ASP A 226 7.97 4.73 6.09
N ASN A 227 8.78 3.83 6.65
CA ASN A 227 10.23 3.95 6.64
C ASN A 227 10.79 3.99 5.21
N LYS A 228 10.29 3.14 4.30
CA LYS A 228 10.67 3.18 2.88
C LYS A 228 10.30 4.51 2.23
N ALA A 229 9.10 5.04 2.51
CA ALA A 229 8.70 6.36 2.01
C ALA A 229 9.60 7.50 2.55
N ASN A 230 9.92 7.47 3.85
CA ASN A 230 10.69 8.53 4.53
C ASN A 230 12.08 8.76 3.92
N VAL A 231 12.75 7.68 3.48
CA VAL A 231 14.07 7.76 2.82
C VAL A 231 14.02 8.64 1.56
N TYR A 232 12.87 8.70 0.88
CA TYR A 232 12.67 9.50 -0.32
C TYR A 232 12.00 10.86 -0.06
N GLY A 233 11.95 11.31 1.21
CA GLY A 233 11.28 12.56 1.59
C GLY A 233 9.75 12.49 1.46
N ARG A 234 9.20 11.28 1.42
CA ARG A 234 7.77 10.98 1.35
C ARG A 234 7.30 10.45 2.70
N TYR A 235 6.00 10.46 2.94
CA TYR A 235 5.40 9.87 4.13
C TYR A 235 4.09 9.18 3.73
N ILE A 236 3.60 8.31 4.60
CA ILE A 236 2.31 7.67 4.38
C ILE A 236 1.23 8.15 5.34
N GLU A 237 0.01 8.10 4.86
CA GLU A 237 -1.19 8.25 5.67
C GLU A 237 -1.97 6.92 5.63
N PRO A 238 -1.97 6.13 6.72
CA PRO A 238 -2.75 4.90 6.79
C PRO A 238 -4.25 5.21 6.75
N LEU A 239 -4.97 4.56 5.83
CA LEU A 239 -6.43 4.69 5.67
C LEU A 239 -7.16 3.52 6.33
N LEU A 240 -6.71 2.30 6.04
CA LEU A 240 -7.31 1.07 6.53
C LEU A 240 -6.22 0.00 6.72
N SER A 241 -6.31 -0.76 7.81
CA SER A 241 -5.38 -1.85 8.12
C SER A 241 -6.14 -3.01 8.75
N MET A 242 -5.99 -4.21 8.22
CA MET A 242 -6.80 -5.37 8.61
C MET A 242 -5.96 -6.63 8.69
N SER A 243 -6.21 -7.46 9.69
CA SER A 243 -5.75 -8.85 9.74
C SER A 243 -6.95 -9.74 9.50
N VAL A 244 -6.87 -10.56 8.45
CA VAL A 244 -7.98 -11.43 8.02
C VAL A 244 -7.39 -12.82 7.76
N ASP A 245 -7.87 -13.80 8.52
CA ASP A 245 -7.41 -15.18 8.49
C ASP A 245 -5.88 -15.32 8.54
N PHE A 246 -5.24 -15.51 7.38
CA PHE A 246 -3.82 -15.79 7.24
C PHE A 246 -3.01 -14.64 6.62
N TYR A 247 -3.62 -13.47 6.40
CA TYR A 247 -2.94 -12.31 5.83
C TYR A 247 -3.23 -11.01 6.58
N VAL A 248 -2.38 -10.03 6.34
CA VAL A 248 -2.60 -8.63 6.69
C VAL A 248 -2.69 -7.80 5.42
N ARG A 249 -3.55 -6.79 5.46
CA ARG A 249 -3.80 -5.86 4.36
C ARG A 249 -3.75 -4.43 4.87
N VAL A 250 -3.02 -3.57 4.19
CA VAL A 250 -2.85 -2.15 4.53
C VAL A 250 -3.09 -1.30 3.30
N PHE A 251 -3.90 -0.26 3.46
CA PHE A 251 -4.19 0.75 2.45
C PHE A 251 -3.68 2.10 2.96
N VAL A 252 -2.78 2.73 2.22
CA VAL A 252 -2.17 4.01 2.61
C VAL A 252 -2.15 5.00 1.45
N ARG A 253 -2.24 6.29 1.74
CA ARG A 253 -1.88 7.34 0.76
C ARG A 253 -0.42 7.71 0.90
N VAL A 254 0.23 8.01 -0.21
CA VAL A 254 1.66 8.37 -0.25
C VAL A 254 1.84 9.82 -0.66
N TYR A 255 2.41 10.63 0.22
CA TYR A 255 2.59 12.07 0.01
C TYR A 255 4.07 12.48 0.09
N SER A 256 4.42 13.59 -0.56
CA SER A 256 5.77 14.15 -0.61
C SER A 256 5.83 15.34 0.35
N SER A 257 6.54 15.16 1.46
CA SER A 257 6.81 16.24 2.39
C SER A 257 7.99 15.86 3.28
N PRO A 258 9.19 16.42 3.01
CA PRO A 258 10.37 16.15 3.83
C PRO A 258 10.18 16.52 5.31
N VAL A 259 9.31 17.49 5.60
CA VAL A 259 8.95 17.87 6.96
C VAL A 259 8.15 16.77 7.65
N HIS A 260 7.12 16.24 6.98
CA HIS A 260 6.32 15.13 7.52
C HIS A 260 7.15 13.84 7.66
N ALA A 261 8.02 13.55 6.69
CA ALA A 261 8.93 12.42 6.76
C ALA A 261 9.83 12.47 8.00
N LYS A 262 10.35 13.65 8.36
CA LYS A 262 11.18 13.83 9.57
C LYS A 262 10.40 13.59 10.86
N ILE A 263 9.15 14.03 10.94
CA ILE A 263 8.34 13.87 12.16
C ILE A 263 7.76 12.46 12.30
N SER A 264 7.78 11.62 11.25
CA SER A 264 7.33 10.22 11.35
C SER A 264 8.02 9.47 12.50
N ALA A 265 9.30 9.72 12.74
CA ALA A 265 10.05 9.06 13.81
C ALA A 265 9.47 9.33 15.22
N MET A 266 8.62 10.35 15.39
CA MET A 266 7.86 10.57 16.63
C MET A 266 6.71 9.58 16.85
N ARG A 267 6.25 8.90 15.80
CA ARG A 267 5.14 7.93 15.82
C ARG A 267 5.63 6.49 16.03
N VAL A 268 6.88 6.34 16.47
CA VAL A 268 7.56 5.05 16.61
C VAL A 268 8.02 4.84 18.02
N SER A 269 7.88 3.59 18.46
CA SER A 269 8.24 3.18 19.81
C SER A 269 8.83 1.78 19.78
N HIS A 270 9.74 1.51 20.71
CA HIS A 270 10.00 0.14 21.12
C HIS A 270 8.81 -0.35 21.94
N VAL A 271 8.50 -1.63 21.81
CA VAL A 271 7.41 -2.29 22.53
C VAL A 271 8.02 -3.27 23.51
N LEU A 272 7.81 -3.03 24.79
CA LEU A 272 8.15 -3.98 25.86
C LEU A 272 6.87 -4.71 26.25
N ALA A 273 6.93 -6.03 26.38
CA ALA A 273 5.79 -6.83 26.79
C ALA A 273 6.18 -7.76 27.93
N CYS A 274 5.38 -7.77 29.00
CA CYS A 274 5.56 -8.70 30.09
C CYS A 274 5.11 -10.11 29.66
N SER A 275 6.01 -11.09 29.77
CA SER A 275 5.69 -12.50 29.47
C SER A 275 4.69 -13.13 30.43
N GLY A 276 4.55 -12.59 31.64
CA GLY A 276 3.60 -13.08 32.64
C GLY A 276 2.20 -12.50 32.48
N CYS A 277 2.04 -11.19 32.64
CA CYS A 277 0.73 -10.53 32.64
C CYS A 277 0.30 -9.96 31.29
N HIS A 278 1.15 -10.00 30.26
CA HIS A 278 0.89 -9.43 28.93
C HIS A 278 0.68 -7.91 28.90
N ALA A 279 1.10 -7.20 29.95
CA ALA A 279 1.16 -5.74 29.93
C ALA A 279 2.15 -5.29 28.86
N VAL A 280 1.76 -4.26 28.10
CA VAL A 280 2.57 -3.65 27.05
C VAL A 280 2.96 -2.23 27.48
N ASP A 281 4.24 -1.92 27.38
CA ASP A 281 4.78 -0.58 27.57
C ASP A 281 5.41 -0.08 26.27
N LEU A 282 5.13 1.17 25.93
CA LEU A 282 5.60 1.82 24.72
C LEU A 282 6.70 2.80 25.08
N GLN A 283 7.86 2.64 24.45
CA GLN A 283 9.02 3.49 24.62
C GLN A 283 9.28 4.28 23.32
N PRO A 284 8.71 5.49 23.16
CA PRO A 284 8.93 6.32 21.98
C PRO A 284 10.41 6.53 21.71
N ILE A 285 10.84 6.61 20.45
CA ILE A 285 12.27 6.81 20.13
C ILE A 285 12.67 8.29 20.05
N ILE A 286 11.73 9.18 19.73
CA ILE A 286 11.94 10.63 19.63
C ILE A 286 10.86 11.38 20.42
N ARG A 287 11.27 12.42 21.14
CA ARG A 287 10.40 13.37 21.83
C ARG A 287 10.49 14.74 21.18
N LYS A 288 9.34 15.38 20.98
CA LYS A 288 9.21 16.79 20.59
C LYS A 288 8.97 17.63 21.84
N THR A 289 9.74 18.71 22.00
CA THR A 289 9.52 19.72 23.04
C THR A 289 9.37 21.07 22.37
N SER A 290 8.31 21.80 22.71
CA SER A 290 8.05 23.14 22.20
C SER A 290 8.16 24.14 23.35
N VAL A 291 9.05 25.14 23.20
CA VAL A 291 9.23 26.24 24.15
C VAL A 291 9.08 27.55 23.38
N GLY A 292 7.96 28.25 23.60
CA GLY A 292 7.57 29.40 22.77
C GLY A 292 7.47 29.00 21.29
N ASN A 293 8.13 29.75 20.41
CA ASN A 293 8.19 29.48 18.97
C ASN A 293 9.26 28.46 18.57
N SER A 294 10.09 27.97 19.50
CA SER A 294 11.16 27.01 19.21
C SER A 294 10.67 25.58 19.40
N THR A 295 10.92 24.72 18.40
CA THR A 295 10.65 23.28 18.47
C THR A 295 11.96 22.52 18.45
N LYS A 296 12.18 21.69 19.47
CA LYS A 296 13.36 20.82 19.57
C LYS A 296 12.93 19.35 19.53
N TYR A 297 13.67 18.55 18.76
CA TYR A 297 13.53 17.10 18.70
C TYR A 297 14.72 16.47 19.42
N THR A 298 14.46 15.57 20.36
CA THR A 298 15.48 14.86 21.14
C THR A 298 15.18 13.38 21.17
N THR A 299 16.20 12.54 21.25
CA THR A 299 16.03 11.12 21.57
C THR A 299 15.27 10.97 22.88
N ALA A 300 14.37 10.00 22.97
CA ALA A 300 13.74 9.67 24.23
C ALA A 300 14.78 9.06 25.18
N ILE A 301 14.86 9.62 26.39
CA ILE A 301 15.80 9.14 27.42
C ILE A 301 14.96 8.45 28.49
N LEU A 302 15.22 7.15 28.70
CA LEU A 302 14.69 6.43 29.85
C LEU A 302 15.41 6.92 31.11
N ARG A 303 14.71 7.65 31.99
CA ARG A 303 15.24 8.00 33.31
C ARG A 303 14.78 6.95 34.31
N SER A 304 15.56 5.89 34.49
CA SER A 304 15.41 5.02 35.65
C SER A 304 16.10 5.66 36.86
N GLN A 305 15.47 6.63 37.50
CA GLN A 305 15.87 6.95 38.88
C GLN A 305 15.46 5.76 39.75
N LEU A 306 16.44 5.08 40.33
CA LEU A 306 16.21 3.98 41.27
C LEU A 306 15.65 4.47 42.62
N LEU A 307 15.78 5.76 42.92
CA LEU A 307 15.20 6.45 44.08
C LEU A 307 14.90 7.90 43.65
N THR A 308 13.62 8.30 43.64
CA THR A 308 13.26 9.73 43.71
C THR A 308 13.47 10.18 45.15
N THR A 309 14.28 11.22 45.35
CA THR A 309 14.30 12.01 46.60
C THR A 309 13.28 13.12 46.50
#